data_AF-A0A660VH49-F1
#
_entry.id   AF-A0A660VH49-F1
#
_cell.length_a   1.000
_cell.length_b   1.000
_cell.length_c   1.000
_cell.angle_alpha   90.00
_cell.angle_beta   90.00
_cell.angle_gamma   90.00
#
_symmetry.space_group_name_H-M   'P 1'
#
loop_
_entity.id
_entity.type
_entity.pdbx_description
1 polymer ?
#
loop_
_entity_poly.entity_id
_entity_poly.type
_entity_poly.pdbx_seq_one_letter_code
_entity_poly.pdbx_strand_id
1 'polypeptide(L)'
;MAERTATVQVNGGQLELIDCRVANPAGHGVVATSSWDACELVLLRSEIDCAERGLFATGQATRARINQSQLRSRSVALFAVEGAQVSMQGGRIQADSVGVELWGVEARVSLTGCHMGATPHMVRLAKGATRSQLTSEQLVFEPAQPSEPAQSGGG
;
A
#
# COMPACT_ATOMS: atom_id res chain seq x y z
N MET A 1 -2.96 -28.56 0.99
CA MET A 1 -3.74 -27.62 1.82
C MET A 1 -4.24 -26.51 0.92
N ALA A 2 -5.53 -26.16 0.95
CA ALA A 2 -6.04 -25.03 0.19
C ALA A 2 -5.56 -23.74 0.87
N GLU A 3 -4.78 -22.92 0.15
CA GLU A 3 -4.40 -21.59 0.59
C GLU A 3 -5.66 -20.73 0.65
N ARG A 4 -6.05 -20.33 1.87
CA ARG A 4 -7.21 -19.45 2.07
C ARG A 4 -6.72 -18.02 2.09
N THR A 5 -6.99 -17.33 0.99
CA THR A 5 -6.65 -15.92 0.82
C THR A 5 -7.82 -15.09 1.30
N ALA A 6 -7.59 -14.16 2.23
CA ALA A 6 -8.63 -13.29 2.77
C ALA A 6 -8.17 -11.83 2.74
N THR A 7 -9.06 -10.95 2.29
CA THR A 7 -8.91 -9.51 2.48
C THR A 7 -9.16 -9.19 3.95
N VAL A 8 -8.28 -8.39 4.55
CA VAL A 8 -8.48 -7.88 5.90
C VAL A 8 -9.20 -6.55 5.82
N GLN A 9 -10.31 -6.38 6.53
CA GLN A 9 -11.10 -5.17 6.50
C GLN A 9 -11.37 -4.64 7.91
N VAL A 10 -11.19 -3.33 8.09
CA VAL A 10 -11.64 -2.58 9.26
C VAL A 10 -12.55 -1.44 8.79
N ASN A 11 -13.75 -1.36 9.38
CA ASN A 11 -14.73 -0.34 9.07
C ASN A 11 -15.15 0.38 10.36
N GLY A 12 -14.46 1.48 10.66
CA GLY A 12 -14.49 2.09 11.99
C GLY A 12 -13.76 1.25 13.05
N GLY A 13 -13.37 1.90 14.14
CA GLY A 13 -12.62 1.27 15.24
C GLY A 13 -11.12 1.17 14.96
N GLN A 14 -10.46 0.23 15.62
CA GLN A 14 -9.01 0.04 15.55
C GLN A 14 -8.67 -1.39 15.16
N LEU A 15 -7.71 -1.55 14.25
CA LEU A 15 -7.12 -2.83 13.88
C LEU A 15 -5.60 -2.72 13.88
N GLU A 16 -4.94 -3.67 14.52
CA GLU A 16 -3.49 -3.79 14.51
C GLU A 16 -3.08 -5.14 13.93
N LEU A 17 -2.25 -5.12 12.90
CA LEU A 17 -1.58 -6.29 12.34
C LEU A 17 -0.09 -6.18 12.67
N ILE A 18 0.39 -7.09 13.51
CA ILE A 18 1.77 -7.10 14.00
C ILE A 18 2.38 -8.43 13.59
N ASP A 19 3.53 -8.39 12.89
CA ASP A 19 4.23 -9.58 12.41
C ASP A 19 3.31 -10.51 11.59
N CYS A 20 2.38 -9.92 10.83
CA CYS A 20 1.36 -10.61 10.06
C CYS A 20 1.72 -10.69 8.57
N ARG A 21 1.18 -11.71 7.89
CA ARG A 21 1.25 -11.83 6.43
C ARG A 21 -0.14 -11.97 5.83
N VAL A 22 -0.48 -11.06 4.92
CA VAL A 22 -1.69 -11.12 4.09
C VAL A 22 -1.24 -11.40 2.66
N ALA A 23 -1.39 -12.63 2.20
CA ALA A 23 -0.90 -13.07 0.90
C ALA A 23 -2.02 -13.52 -0.03
N ASN A 24 -1.85 -13.20 -1.31
CA ASN A 24 -2.64 -13.69 -2.43
C ASN A 24 -4.15 -13.37 -2.45
N PRO A 25 -4.70 -12.31 -1.82
CA PRO A 25 -6.09 -11.98 -2.09
C PRO A 25 -6.25 -11.58 -3.55
N ALA A 26 -7.27 -12.15 -4.19
CA ALA A 26 -7.63 -11.84 -5.57
C ALA A 26 -8.04 -10.37 -5.76
N GLY A 27 -8.38 -9.67 -4.67
CA GLY A 27 -8.70 -8.25 -4.64
C GLY A 27 -7.69 -7.44 -3.81
N HIS A 28 -8.20 -6.74 -2.79
CA HIS A 28 -7.40 -5.91 -1.90
C HIS A 28 -6.73 -6.74 -0.79
N GLY A 29 -5.55 -6.32 -0.37
CA GLY A 29 -4.85 -6.85 0.80
C GLY A 29 -5.55 -6.43 2.08
N VAL A 30 -5.41 -5.15 2.43
CA VAL A 30 -6.02 -4.53 3.60
C VAL A 30 -6.90 -3.36 3.18
N VAL A 31 -8.10 -3.29 3.73
CA VAL A 31 -9.06 -2.22 3.50
C VAL A 31 -9.38 -1.54 4.83
N ALA A 32 -9.08 -0.24 4.92
CA ALA A 32 -9.43 0.61 6.05
C ALA A 32 -10.43 1.67 5.59
N THR A 33 -11.65 1.61 6.11
CA THR A 33 -12.72 2.53 5.73
C THR A 33 -13.31 3.23 6.94
N SER A 34 -13.66 4.51 6.78
CA SER A 34 -14.47 5.27 7.72
C SER A 34 -15.62 5.94 6.99
N SER A 35 -16.85 5.75 7.45
CA SER A 35 -17.99 6.58 7.00
C SER A 35 -18.34 7.68 8.00
N TRP A 36 -18.33 7.34 9.30
CA TRP A 36 -18.75 8.25 10.38
C TRP A 36 -17.79 8.16 11.58
N ASP A 37 -17.40 6.94 11.93
CA ASP A 37 -16.48 6.68 13.03
C ASP A 37 -15.02 6.74 12.59
N ALA A 38 -14.14 7.10 13.52
CA ALA A 38 -12.70 7.00 13.31
C ALA A 38 -12.30 5.56 12.99
N CYS A 39 -11.41 5.42 12.02
CA CYS A 39 -10.84 4.14 11.60
C CYS A 39 -9.32 4.23 11.70
N GLU A 40 -8.74 3.47 12.62
CA GLU A 40 -7.30 3.42 12.85
C GLU A 40 -6.76 2.04 12.46
N LEU A 41 -5.88 2.01 11.47
CA LEU A 41 -5.15 0.81 11.05
C LEU A 41 -3.67 0.95 11.43
N VAL A 42 -3.13 -0.05 12.11
CA VAL A 42 -1.69 -0.16 12.36
C VAL A 42 -1.15 -1.43 11.68
N LEU A 43 -0.15 -1.27 10.82
CA LEU A 43 0.64 -2.36 10.26
C LEU A 43 2.06 -2.25 10.81
N LEU A 44 2.50 -3.23 11.59
CA LEU A 44 3.85 -3.26 12.16
C LEU A 44 4.55 -4.54 11.71
N ARG A 45 5.71 -4.39 11.06
CA ARG A 45 6.54 -5.50 10.56
C ARG A 45 5.73 -6.56 9.80
N SER A 46 4.73 -6.11 9.05
CA SER A 46 3.79 -6.99 8.35
C SER A 46 4.05 -6.97 6.84
N GLU A 47 3.62 -8.03 6.16
CA GLU A 47 3.76 -8.19 4.71
C GLU A 47 2.38 -8.33 4.08
N ILE A 48 2.09 -7.46 3.11
CA ILE A 48 0.88 -7.50 2.30
C ILE A 48 1.30 -7.76 0.85
N ASP A 49 0.81 -8.84 0.26
CA ASP A 49 1.04 -9.20 -1.14
C ASP A 49 -0.28 -9.58 -1.80
N CYS A 50 -0.71 -8.84 -2.83
CA CYS A 50 -2.05 -8.98 -3.41
C CYS A 50 -2.13 -8.67 -4.91
N ALA A 51 -3.29 -8.94 -5.49
CA ALA A 51 -3.53 -8.67 -6.90
C ALA A 51 -3.84 -7.20 -7.21
N GLU A 52 -4.71 -6.54 -6.43
CA GLU A 52 -5.20 -5.21 -6.81
C GLU A 52 -4.60 -4.07 -5.99
N ARG A 53 -4.93 -4.01 -4.69
CA ARG A 53 -4.52 -2.89 -3.83
C ARG A 53 -3.94 -3.41 -2.53
N GLY A 54 -2.67 -3.12 -2.26
CA GLY A 54 -2.01 -3.58 -1.03
C GLY A 54 -2.74 -3.03 0.19
N LEU A 55 -2.68 -1.72 0.35
CA LEU A 55 -3.53 -0.97 1.28
C LEU A 55 -4.53 -0.11 0.51
N PHE A 56 -5.81 -0.22 0.84
CA PHE A 56 -6.85 0.72 0.44
C PHE A 56 -7.40 1.45 1.66
N ALA A 57 -7.10 2.74 1.78
CA ALA A 57 -7.56 3.60 2.87
C ALA A 57 -8.51 4.67 2.32
N THR A 58 -9.72 4.78 2.88
CA THR A 58 -10.72 5.75 2.41
C THR A 58 -11.55 6.37 3.53
N GLY A 59 -11.77 7.68 3.40
CA GLY A 59 -12.61 8.48 4.30
C GLY A 59 -11.81 9.39 5.23
N GLN A 60 -12.41 10.55 5.54
CA GLN A 60 -11.77 11.66 6.26
C GLN A 60 -11.28 11.30 7.67
N ALA A 61 -11.97 10.34 8.32
CA ALA A 61 -11.66 9.83 9.64
C ALA A 61 -10.81 8.55 9.62
N THR A 62 -10.27 8.17 8.45
CA THR A 62 -9.35 7.03 8.32
C THR A 62 -7.91 7.47 8.50
N ARG A 63 -7.20 6.75 9.36
CA ARG A 63 -5.77 6.88 9.65
C ARG A 63 -5.13 5.52 9.54
N ALA A 64 -4.06 5.43 8.75
CA ALA A 64 -3.25 4.23 8.66
C ALA A 64 -1.79 4.54 9.02
N ARG A 65 -1.21 3.74 9.90
CA ARG A 65 0.19 3.81 10.31
C ARG A 65 0.89 2.52 9.93
N ILE A 66 1.92 2.62 9.12
CA ILE A 66 2.64 1.49 8.55
C ILE A 66 4.09 1.62 8.99
N ASN A 67 4.60 0.66 9.75
CA ASN A 67 5.95 0.73 10.28
C ASN A 67 6.70 -0.56 9.94
N GLN A 68 7.86 -0.41 9.29
CA GLN A 68 8.74 -1.51 8.89
C GLN A 68 8.02 -2.64 8.12
N SER A 69 6.99 -2.29 7.35
CA SER A 69 6.13 -3.26 6.66
C SER A 69 6.38 -3.25 5.15
N GLN A 70 5.94 -4.31 4.48
CA GLN A 70 6.09 -4.48 3.03
C GLN A 70 4.72 -4.48 2.36
N LEU A 71 4.55 -3.62 1.35
CA LEU A 71 3.36 -3.58 0.51
C LEU A 71 3.75 -3.98 -0.91
N ARG A 72 3.19 -5.09 -1.38
CA ARG A 72 3.31 -5.60 -2.75
C ARG A 72 1.94 -5.73 -3.40
N SER A 73 1.81 -5.28 -4.64
CA SER A 73 0.59 -5.41 -5.41
C SER A 73 0.84 -5.51 -6.92
N ARG A 74 -0.03 -6.19 -7.67
CA ARG A 74 0.02 -6.15 -9.15
C ARG A 74 -0.60 -4.89 -9.76
N SER A 75 -1.29 -4.06 -8.98
CA SER A 75 -1.83 -2.79 -9.47
C SER A 75 -1.34 -1.61 -8.64
N VAL A 76 -1.91 -1.35 -7.46
CA VAL A 76 -1.52 -0.24 -6.60
C VAL A 76 -1.03 -0.75 -5.25
N ALA A 77 0.15 -0.37 -4.78
CA ALA A 77 0.61 -0.84 -3.46
C ALA A 77 -0.09 -0.10 -2.31
N LEU A 78 -0.21 1.23 -2.40
CA LEU A 78 -0.88 2.07 -1.42
C LEU A 78 -1.86 3.04 -2.12
N PHE A 79 -3.14 2.92 -1.80
CA PHE A 79 -4.20 3.77 -2.34
C PHE A 79 -4.92 4.52 -1.23
N ALA A 80 -4.77 5.85 -1.22
CA ALA A 80 -5.40 6.74 -0.25
C ALA A 80 -6.47 7.61 -0.93
N VAL A 81 -7.68 7.61 -0.37
CA VAL A 81 -8.86 8.21 -0.99
C VAL A 81 -9.64 9.09 0.00
N GLU A 82 -10.18 10.21 -0.48
CA GLU A 82 -11.16 11.04 0.23
C GLU A 82 -10.79 11.37 1.69
N GLY A 83 -9.68 12.07 1.86
CA GLY A 83 -9.25 12.55 3.19
C GLY A 83 -8.58 11.52 4.08
N ALA A 84 -8.44 10.28 3.60
CA ALA A 84 -7.64 9.29 4.30
C ALA A 84 -6.21 9.80 4.49
N GLN A 85 -5.65 9.57 5.68
CA GLN A 85 -4.28 9.93 6.01
C GLN A 85 -3.48 8.67 6.28
N VAL A 86 -2.43 8.45 5.51
CA VAL A 86 -1.56 7.30 5.61
C VAL A 86 -0.15 7.77 5.94
N SER A 87 0.48 7.15 6.92
CA SER A 87 1.88 7.36 7.25
C SER A 87 2.62 6.03 7.16
N MET A 88 3.76 6.03 6.49
CA MET A 88 4.64 4.88 6.41
C MET A 88 6.05 5.27 6.84
N GLN A 89 6.59 4.52 7.81
CA GLN A 89 7.94 4.67 8.34
C GLN A 89 8.73 3.39 8.09
N GLY A 90 9.76 3.49 7.27
CA GLY A 90 10.54 2.33 6.85
C GLY A 90 9.74 1.35 6.00
N GLY A 91 10.41 0.27 5.60
CA GLY A 91 9.79 -0.81 4.82
C GLY A 91 9.82 -0.57 3.31
N ARG A 92 9.03 -1.35 2.58
CA ARG A 92 9.08 -1.41 1.11
C ARG A 92 7.72 -1.26 0.48
N ILE A 93 7.65 -0.48 -0.60
CA ILE A 93 6.49 -0.32 -1.48
C ILE A 93 6.88 -0.83 -2.86
N GLN A 94 6.13 -1.78 -3.39
CA GLN A 94 6.35 -2.34 -4.72
C GLN A 94 5.02 -2.60 -5.41
N ALA A 95 4.85 -2.10 -6.62
CA ALA A 95 3.72 -2.49 -7.45
C ALA A 95 4.08 -2.65 -8.92
N ASP A 96 3.33 -3.47 -9.64
CA ASP A 96 3.56 -3.62 -11.08
C ASP A 96 3.02 -2.43 -11.89
N SER A 97 2.20 -1.57 -11.28
CA SER A 97 1.67 -0.36 -11.94
C SER A 97 1.98 0.92 -11.16
N VAL A 98 1.41 1.09 -9.96
CA VAL A 98 1.52 2.34 -9.20
C VAL A 98 1.91 2.09 -7.74
N GLY A 99 2.96 2.77 -7.25
CA GLY A 99 3.45 2.57 -5.89
C GLY A 99 2.48 3.20 -4.90
N VAL A 100 2.29 4.50 -5.03
CA VAL A 100 1.38 5.30 -4.21
C VAL A 100 0.43 6.06 -5.10
N GLU A 101 -0.86 5.95 -4.82
CA GLU A 101 -1.88 6.71 -5.52
C GLU A 101 -2.80 7.45 -4.56
N LEU A 102 -3.04 8.73 -4.86
CA LEU A 102 -3.96 9.58 -4.11
C LEU A 102 -5.14 9.94 -5.01
N TRP A 103 -6.34 9.80 -4.47
CA TRP A 103 -7.58 10.12 -5.20
C TRP A 103 -8.56 10.90 -4.34
N GLY A 104 -9.38 11.74 -4.98
CA GLY A 104 -10.37 12.57 -4.31
C GLY A 104 -9.76 13.71 -3.48
N VAL A 105 -10.57 14.29 -2.61
CA VAL A 105 -10.20 15.53 -1.92
C VAL A 105 -9.41 15.24 -0.66
N GLU A 106 -8.32 15.98 -0.44
CA GLU A 106 -7.57 16.06 0.83
C GLU A 106 -6.95 14.75 1.33
N ALA A 107 -6.74 13.75 0.46
CA ALA A 107 -5.98 12.55 0.82
C ALA A 107 -4.52 12.92 1.14
N ARG A 108 -3.93 12.30 2.16
CA ARG A 108 -2.55 12.58 2.57
C ARG A 108 -1.74 11.32 2.75
N VAL A 109 -0.55 11.28 2.19
CA VAL A 109 0.41 10.21 2.40
C VAL A 109 1.73 10.81 2.85
N SER A 110 2.32 10.24 3.90
CA SER A 110 3.67 10.59 4.36
C SER A 110 4.54 9.34 4.37
N LEU A 111 5.70 9.42 3.70
CA LEU A 111 6.67 8.32 3.60
C LEU A 111 8.00 8.76 4.22
N THR A 112 8.51 8.02 5.20
CA THR A 112 9.77 8.34 5.87
C THR A 112 10.68 7.12 5.89
N GLY A 113 11.86 7.20 5.26
CA GLY A 113 12.83 6.11 5.23
C GLY A 113 12.35 4.87 4.46
N CYS A 114 11.40 5.03 3.55
CA CYS A 114 10.84 3.92 2.78
C CYS A 114 11.70 3.60 1.54
N HIS A 115 11.61 2.35 1.09
CA HIS A 115 12.16 1.91 -0.19
C HIS A 115 11.02 1.70 -1.17
N MET A 116 11.12 2.27 -2.37
CA MET A 116 10.16 2.02 -3.43
C MET A 116 10.88 1.40 -4.63
N GLY A 117 10.47 0.18 -5.01
CA GLY A 117 11.20 -0.62 -5.99
C GLY A 117 10.35 -1.04 -7.17
N ALA A 118 10.97 -1.11 -8.35
CA ALA A 118 10.46 -1.74 -9.58
C ALA A 118 8.99 -1.38 -9.93
N THR A 119 8.58 -0.14 -9.65
CA THR A 119 7.21 0.32 -9.92
C THR A 119 7.20 1.34 -11.05
N PRO A 120 6.45 1.13 -12.15
CA PRO A 120 6.46 2.04 -13.30
C PRO A 120 6.04 3.47 -12.94
N HIS A 121 5.05 3.62 -12.06
CA HIS A 121 4.60 4.91 -11.58
C HIS A 121 4.76 4.98 -10.06
N MET A 122 5.82 5.62 -9.59
CA MET A 122 6.11 5.71 -8.15
C MET A 122 4.96 6.38 -7.38
N VAL A 123 4.48 7.50 -7.92
CA VAL A 123 3.42 8.31 -7.33
C VAL A 123 2.46 8.76 -8.41
N ARG A 124 1.15 8.64 -8.15
CA ARG A 124 0.10 9.15 -9.02
C ARG A 124 -0.91 9.99 -8.22
N LEU A 125 -1.14 11.22 -8.67
CA LEU A 125 -2.28 12.03 -8.26
C LEU A 125 -3.40 11.83 -9.27
N ALA A 126 -4.43 11.08 -8.89
CA ALA A 126 -5.53 10.71 -9.77
C ALA A 126 -6.59 11.81 -9.88
N LYS A 127 -7.58 11.60 -10.75
CA LYS A 127 -8.61 12.59 -11.09
C LYS A 127 -9.33 13.11 -9.83
N GLY A 128 -9.31 14.42 -9.59
CA GLY A 128 -9.98 15.00 -8.43
C GLY A 128 -9.19 14.94 -7.13
N ALA A 129 -7.87 14.63 -7.20
CA ALA A 129 -6.88 14.76 -6.13
C ALA A 129 -6.67 16.21 -5.65
N THR A 130 -7.75 16.93 -5.33
CA THR A 130 -7.70 18.34 -4.95
C THR A 130 -7.19 18.47 -3.53
N ARG A 131 -6.16 19.30 -3.30
CA ARG A 131 -5.48 19.47 -2.01
C ARG A 131 -4.91 18.17 -1.42
N SER A 132 -4.76 17.13 -2.23
CA SER A 132 -4.08 15.91 -1.82
C SER A 132 -2.58 16.15 -1.73
N GLN A 133 -1.92 15.50 -0.77
CA GLN A 133 -0.51 15.74 -0.46
C GLN A 133 0.25 14.43 -0.30
N LEU A 134 1.39 14.34 -0.96
CA LEU A 134 2.42 13.35 -0.66
C LEU A 134 3.62 14.08 -0.05
N THR A 135 4.05 13.68 1.13
CA THR A 135 5.34 14.07 1.71
C THR A 135 6.26 12.88 1.75
N SER A 136 7.53 13.10 1.45
CA SER A 136 8.54 12.04 1.48
C SER A 136 9.84 12.54 2.06
N GLU A 137 10.36 11.83 3.05
CA GLU A 137 11.69 12.02 3.62
C GLU A 137 12.48 10.72 3.48
N GLN A 138 13.73 10.80 3.02
CA GLN A 138 14.62 9.63 2.89
C GLN A 138 14.03 8.48 2.04
N LEU A 139 13.23 8.80 1.02
CA LEU A 139 12.68 7.81 0.10
C LEU A 139 13.77 7.32 -0.86
N VAL A 140 14.03 6.01 -0.87
CA VAL A 140 15.02 5.38 -1.74
C VAL A 140 14.32 4.69 -2.90
N PHE A 141 14.79 4.95 -4.13
CA PHE A 141 14.27 4.36 -5.36
C PHE A 141 15.17 3.21 -5.79
N GLU A 142 14.61 2.00 -5.87
CA GLU A 142 15.33 0.82 -6.36
C GLU A 142 15.01 0.62 -7.86
N PRO A 143 16.03 0.60 -8.74
CA PRO A 143 15.81 0.35 -10.16
C PRO A 143 15.24 -1.06 -10.36
N ALA A 144 14.43 -1.23 -11.41
CA ALA A 144 14.02 -2.55 -11.85
C ALA A 144 15.28 -3.38 -12.16
N GLN A 145 15.48 -4.48 -11.43
CA GLN A 145 16.56 -5.42 -11.74
C GLN A 145 16.30 -5.98 -13.15
N PRO A 146 17.30 -6.00 -14.06
CA PRO A 146 17.13 -6.63 -15.35
C PRO A 146 16.75 -8.10 -15.14
N SER A 147 15.68 -8.53 -15.81
CA SER A 147 15.27 -9.94 -15.81
C SER A 147 16.45 -10.77 -16.30
N GLU A 148 17.00 -11.68 -15.49
CA GLU A 148 17.98 -12.62 -16.00
C GLU A 148 17.34 -13.38 -17.19
N PRO A 149 17.99 -13.43 -18.37
CA PRO A 149 17.45 -14.19 -19.48
C PRO A 149 17.34 -15.64 -19.04
N ALA A 150 16.15 -16.22 -19.24
CA ALA A 150 15.90 -17.62 -18.99
C ALA A 150 17.02 -18.45 -19.65
N GLN A 151 17.80 -19.15 -18.84
CA GLN A 151 18.78 -20.11 -19.34
C GLN A 151 17.99 -21.16 -20.13
N SER A 152 17.97 -21.03 -21.46
CA SER A 152 17.46 -22.05 -22.35
C SER A 152 18.39 -23.24 -22.19
N GLY A 153 17.96 -24.22 -21.41
CA GLY A 153 18.62 -25.50 -21.27
C GLY A 153 18.74 -26.16 -22.64
N GLY A 154 19.94 -26.08 -23.22
CA GLY A 154 20.35 -26.94 -24.31
C GLY A 154 20.74 -28.29 -23.72
N GLY A 155 20.02 -29.33 -24.11
CA GLY A 155 20.32 -30.74 -23.88
C GLY A 155 19.63 -31.56 -24.94
#